data_AF-A0A2P6QRZ4-F1
#
_entry.id   AF-A0A2P6QRZ4-F1
#
_cell.length_a   1.000
_cell.length_b   1.000
_cell.length_c   1.000
_cell.angle_alpha   90.00
_cell.angle_beta   90.00
_cell.angle_gamma   90.00
#
_symmetry.space_group_name_H-M   'P 1'
#
loop_
_entity.id
_entity.type
_entity.pdbx_description
1 polymer ?
#
loop_
_entity_poly.entity_id
_entity_poly.type
_entity_poly.pdbx_seq_one_letter_code
_entity_poly.pdbx_strand_id
1 'polypeptide(L)'
;MNQILIVLFILLLTKTEAGERSKHVEIINDLGPNTDLTIHCKSKNDDLGVHLLHFQESYWINFKVKLFGGTLLFCSFQWPGSFHHLDIYDQKRDNVPPIPLMHVRHVDT
;
A
#
# COMPACT_ATOMS: atom_id res chain seq x y z
N MET A 1 -32.24 26.30 -21.70
CA MET A 1 -31.23 25.38 -21.12
C MET A 1 -31.90 24.66 -19.96
N ASN A 2 -32.04 23.33 -20.04
CA ASN A 2 -32.93 22.56 -19.17
C ASN A 2 -32.26 22.24 -17.82
N GLN A 3 -32.74 22.83 -16.73
CA GLN A 3 -32.19 22.69 -15.37
C GLN A 3 -32.13 21.22 -14.90
N ILE A 4 -33.07 20.39 -15.38
CA ILE A 4 -33.13 18.95 -15.07
C ILE A 4 -31.88 18.21 -15.56
N LEU A 5 -31.32 18.63 -16.71
CA LEU A 5 -30.12 18.01 -17.28
C LEU A 5 -28.88 18.31 -16.43
N ILE A 6 -28.82 19.50 -15.81
CA ILE A 6 -27.71 19.93 -14.96
C ILE A 6 -27.70 19.12 -13.66
N VAL A 7 -28.88 18.92 -13.04
CA VAL A 7 -29.00 18.14 -11.80
C VAL A 7 -28.61 16.67 -12.01
N LEU A 8 -29.01 16.06 -13.14
CA LEU A 8 -28.62 14.70 -13.50
C LEU A 8 -27.11 14.55 -13.70
N PHE A 9 -26.46 15.56 -14.29
CA PHE A 9 -25.01 15.56 -14.46
C PHE A 9 -24.26 15.68 -13.12
N ILE A 10 -24.77 16.50 -12.18
CA ILE A 10 -24.21 16.65 -10.83
C ILE A 10 -24.32 15.34 -10.04
N LEU A 11 -25.44 14.62 -10.14
CA LEU A 11 -25.64 13.32 -9.48
C LEU A 11 -24.72 12.22 -10.04
N LEU A 12 -24.33 12.29 -11.32
CA LEU A 12 -23.33 11.39 -11.90
C LEU A 12 -21.90 11.74 -11.46
N LEU A 13 -21.67 12.99 -11.05
CA LEU A 13 -20.39 13.47 -10.53
C LEU A 13 -20.22 13.28 -9.01
N THR A 14 -21.25 12.83 -8.28
CA THR A 14 -21.07 12.38 -6.89
C THR A 14 -20.30 11.07 -6.91
N LYS A 15 -18.97 11.22 -7.03
CA LYS A 15 -18.01 10.14 -7.02
C LYS A 15 -18.27 9.31 -5.77
N THR A 16 -18.48 8.01 -5.98
CA THR A 16 -18.28 6.98 -4.96
C THR A 16 -17.04 7.35 -4.16
N GLU A 17 -17.20 7.60 -2.87
CA GLU A 17 -16.08 7.53 -1.94
C GLU A 17 -15.63 6.08 -1.99
N ALA A 18 -14.65 5.83 -2.85
CA ALA A 18 -13.99 4.55 -2.97
C ALA A 18 -13.39 4.28 -1.60
N GLY A 19 -14.04 3.43 -0.79
CA GLY A 19 -13.66 3.13 0.59
C GLY A 19 -12.18 2.87 0.73
N GLU A 20 -11.44 3.91 1.09
CA GLU A 20 -10.00 3.94 0.90
C GLU A 20 -9.36 3.28 2.11
N ARG A 21 -8.76 2.10 1.91
CA ARG A 21 -8.08 1.41 3.01
C ARG A 21 -6.67 1.92 3.14
N SER A 22 -6.41 2.70 4.19
CA SER A 22 -5.06 3.09 4.56
C SER A 22 -4.29 1.90 5.13
N LYS A 23 -3.00 1.84 4.80
CA LYS A 23 -2.03 0.88 5.35
C LYS A 23 -0.83 1.65 5.86
N HIS A 24 -0.26 1.09 6.92
CA HIS A 24 0.94 1.57 7.58
C HIS A 24 1.97 0.46 7.52
N VAL A 25 3.16 0.77 7.03
CA VAL A 25 4.34 -0.10 7.15
C VAL A 25 5.37 0.64 7.97
N GLU A 26 5.90 -0.04 8.98
CA GLU A 26 7.03 0.42 9.77
C GLU A 26 8.21 -0.51 9.55
N ILE A 27 9.38 0.06 9.32
CA ILE A 27 10.67 -0.62 9.16
C ILE A 27 11.53 -0.18 10.34
N ILE A 28 11.96 -1.12 11.16
CA ILE A 28 12.78 -0.88 12.34
C ILE A 28 14.15 -1.54 12.11
N ASN A 29 15.23 -0.81 12.35
CA ASN A 29 16.57 -1.40 12.31
C ASN A 29 16.89 -2.11 13.63
N ASP A 30 16.76 -3.44 13.64
CA ASP A 30 17.12 -4.31 14.76
C ASP A 30 18.31 -5.24 14.41
N LEU A 31 19.23 -4.78 13.56
CA LEU A 31 20.43 -5.56 13.17
C LEU A 31 21.51 -5.64 14.26
N GLY A 32 21.36 -4.83 15.31
CA GLY A 32 22.29 -4.72 16.44
C GLY A 32 23.01 -3.37 16.49
N PRO A 33 23.67 -3.07 17.64
CA PRO A 33 24.37 -1.80 17.83
C PRO A 33 25.43 -1.53 16.76
N ASN A 34 25.62 -0.27 16.37
CA ASN A 34 26.59 0.19 15.38
C ASN A 34 26.42 -0.39 13.97
N THR A 35 25.25 -0.95 13.65
CA THR A 35 24.92 -1.41 12.31
C THR A 35 23.87 -0.48 11.72
N ASP A 36 24.25 0.27 10.69
CA ASP A 36 23.31 1.11 9.96
C ASP A 36 22.61 0.31 8.85
N LEU A 37 21.32 0.54 8.72
CA LEU A 37 20.48 -0.03 7.68
C LEU A 37 20.12 1.07 6.67
N THR A 38 20.59 0.93 5.43
CA THR A 38 20.13 1.76 4.32
C THR A 38 18.94 1.09 3.65
N ILE A 39 17.82 1.81 3.57
CA ILE A 39 16.62 1.37 2.84
C ILE A 39 16.37 2.25 1.63
N HIS A 40 15.85 1.66 0.56
CA HIS A 40 15.31 2.41 -0.59
C HIS A 40 13.96 1.82 -0.96
N CYS A 41 12.89 2.57 -0.71
CA CYS A 41 11.53 2.11 -0.93
C CYS A 41 10.90 2.75 -2.15
N LYS A 42 10.09 1.98 -2.89
CA LYS A 42 9.37 2.44 -4.08
C LYS A 42 8.00 1.77 -4.20
N SER A 43 7.05 2.50 -4.76
CA SER A 43 5.82 1.96 -5.34
C SER A 43 6.01 1.74 -6.84
N LYS A 44 4.98 1.25 -7.54
CA LYS A 44 4.99 1.16 -9.01
C LYS A 44 5.30 2.52 -9.69
N ASN A 45 4.81 3.62 -9.12
CA ASN A 45 4.85 4.93 -9.75
C ASN A 45 5.67 5.97 -8.96
N ASP A 46 5.99 5.69 -7.70
CA ASP A 46 6.54 6.67 -6.78
C ASP A 46 7.83 6.14 -6.17
N ASP A 47 8.91 6.91 -6.24
CA ASP A 47 10.13 6.65 -5.52
C ASP A 47 10.04 7.35 -4.15
N LEU A 48 10.08 6.58 -3.05
CA LEU A 48 9.97 7.12 -1.69
C LEU A 48 11.34 7.52 -1.12
N GLY A 49 12.40 7.33 -1.90
CA GLY A 49 13.76 7.74 -1.58
C GLY A 49 14.53 6.75 -0.73
N VAL A 50 15.78 7.14 -0.48
CA VAL A 50 16.75 6.40 0.32
C VAL A 50 16.75 6.96 1.73
N HIS A 51 16.71 6.09 2.74
CA HIS A 51 16.77 6.47 4.16
C HIS A 51 17.83 5.63 4.86
N LEU A 52 18.63 6.25 5.72
CA LEU A 52 19.58 5.58 6.60
C LEU A 52 18.94 5.48 7.99
N LEU A 53 18.92 4.29 8.57
CA LEU A 53 18.39 4.03 9.91
C LEU A 53 19.53 3.54 10.79
N HIS A 54 19.81 4.28 11.85
CA HIS A 54 20.69 3.82 12.93
C HIS A 54 20.00 2.72 13.74
N PHE A 55 20.75 2.05 14.62
CA PHE A 55 20.19 1.01 15.48
C PHE A 55 19.00 1.53 16.29
N GLN A 56 17.89 0.79 16.26
CA GLN A 56 16.59 1.11 16.87
C GLN A 56 15.83 2.30 16.26
N GLU A 57 16.33 2.91 15.19
CA GLU A 57 15.54 3.88 14.44
C GLU A 57 14.50 3.17 13.54
N SER A 58 13.39 3.87 13.30
CA SER A 58 12.34 3.40 12.41
C SER A 58 12.02 4.40 11.30
N TYR A 59 11.62 3.87 10.16
CA TYR A 59 11.02 4.59 9.06
C TYR A 59 9.64 4.02 8.78
N TRP A 60 8.67 4.90 8.51
CA TRP A 60 7.32 4.47 8.24
C TRP A 60 6.78 5.06 6.94
N ILE A 61 5.87 4.31 6.33
CA ILE A 61 5.20 4.68 5.09
C ILE A 61 3.70 4.49 5.31
N ASN A 62 2.94 5.57 5.18
CA ASN A 62 1.49 5.53 5.11
C ASN A 62 1.08 5.63 3.65
N PHE A 63 0.27 4.69 3.19
CA PHE A 63 -0.24 4.68 1.84
C PHE A 63 -1.67 4.15 1.79
N LYS A 64 -2.31 4.41 0.66
CA LYS A 64 -3.71 4.08 0.45
C LYS A 64 -3.83 2.99 -0.60
N VAL A 65 -4.63 1.99 -0.30
CA VAL A 65 -4.79 0.80 -1.14
C VAL A 65 -5.88 1.06 -2.17
N LYS A 66 -5.55 0.83 -3.45
CA LYS A 66 -6.51 0.98 -4.56
C LYS A 66 -7.64 -0.04 -4.45
N LEU A 67 -8.90 0.34 -4.65
CA LEU A 67 -10.02 -0.60 -4.57
C LEU A 67 -9.95 -1.75 -5.59
N PHE A 68 -9.40 -1.50 -6.79
CA PHE A 68 -9.35 -2.48 -7.88
C PHE A 68 -8.03 -3.28 -7.93
N GLY A 69 -7.29 -3.34 -6.82
CA GLY A 69 -6.01 -4.05 -6.77
C GLY A 69 -4.83 -3.24 -7.29
N GLY A 70 -3.66 -3.90 -7.31
CA GLY A 70 -2.45 -3.38 -7.95
C GLY A 70 -1.62 -2.40 -7.11
N THR A 71 -1.85 -2.33 -5.81
CA THR A 71 -0.94 -1.64 -4.88
C THR A 71 0.22 -2.57 -4.55
N LEU A 72 1.44 -2.16 -4.88
CA LEU A 72 2.69 -2.88 -4.61
C LEU A 72 3.69 -1.86 -4.06
N LEU A 73 4.35 -2.23 -2.97
CA LEU A 73 5.41 -1.48 -2.32
C LEU A 73 6.57 -2.42 -2.07
N PHE A 74 7.76 -2.02 -2.49
CA PHE A 74 8.96 -2.82 -2.36
C PHE A 74 10.11 -1.95 -1.86
N CYS A 75 11.02 -2.56 -1.12
CA CYS A 75 12.21 -1.89 -0.61
C CYS A 75 13.45 -2.74 -0.83
N SER A 76 14.58 -2.10 -1.10
CA SER A 76 15.88 -2.70 -0.86
C SER A 76 16.37 -2.38 0.54
N PHE A 77 17.10 -3.31 1.14
CA PHE A 77 17.69 -3.24 2.47
C PHE A 77 19.18 -3.56 2.32
N GLN A 78 20.03 -2.67 2.78
CA GLN A 78 21.48 -2.80 2.64
C GLN A 78 22.18 -2.47 3.96
N TRP A 79 23.06 -3.39 4.37
CA TRP A 79 23.97 -3.23 5.50
C TRP A 79 25.29 -3.94 5.17
N PRO A 80 26.35 -3.84 6.01
CA PRO A 80 27.65 -4.43 5.69
C PRO A 80 27.56 -5.92 5.33
N GLY A 81 27.97 -6.26 4.10
CA GLY A 81 28.00 -7.65 3.61
C GLY A 81 26.66 -8.21 3.12
N SER A 82 25.56 -7.45 3.17
CA SER A 82 24.23 -7.95 2.83
C SER A 82 23.41 -6.94 2.02
N PHE A 83 22.65 -7.48 1.08
CA PHE A 83 21.68 -6.72 0.30
C PHE A 83 20.47 -7.61 0.02
N HIS A 84 19.28 -7.10 0.33
CA HIS A 84 18.02 -7.80 0.10
C HIS A 84 17.01 -6.88 -0.57
N HIS A 85 16.20 -7.45 -1.46
CA HIS A 85 15.08 -6.75 -2.09
C HIS A 85 13.80 -7.52 -1.76
N LEU A 86 12.80 -6.83 -1.21
CA LEU A 86 11.56 -7.46 -0.74
C LEU A 86 10.35 -6.64 -1.16
N ASP A 87 9.30 -7.34 -1.59
CA ASP A 87 7.95 -6.80 -1.71
C ASP A 87 7.34 -6.70 -0.31
N ILE A 88 7.56 -5.57 0.35
CA ILE A 88 7.10 -5.32 1.73
C ILE A 88 5.58 -5.19 1.84
N TYR A 89 4.90 -4.88 0.74
CA TYR A 89 3.45 -4.98 0.64
C TYR A 89 3.02 -5.32 -0.79
N ASP A 90 2.28 -6.41 -0.96
CA ASP A 90 1.57 -6.75 -2.19
C ASP A 90 0.08 -6.86 -1.88
N GLN A 91 -0.75 -6.06 -2.55
CA GLN A 91 -2.18 -6.04 -2.28
C GLN A 91 -2.87 -7.39 -2.52
N LYS A 92 -2.44 -8.20 -3.50
CA LYS A 92 -3.02 -9.52 -3.74
C LYS A 92 -2.67 -10.49 -2.62
N ARG A 93 -1.47 -10.38 -2.04
CA ARG A 93 -0.99 -11.22 -0.94
C ARG A 93 -1.52 -10.77 0.42
N ASP A 94 -1.50 -9.47 0.69
CA ASP A 94 -1.63 -8.89 2.04
C ASP A 94 -3.00 -8.23 2.29
N ASN A 95 -3.75 -7.91 1.25
CA ASN A 95 -5.14 -7.47 1.42
C ASN A 95 -6.05 -8.70 1.37
N VAL A 96 -6.37 -9.24 2.56
CA VAL A 96 -7.53 -10.12 2.69
C VAL A 96 -8.75 -9.27 2.34
N PRO A 97 -9.50 -9.57 1.26
CA PRO A 97 -10.78 -8.91 1.08
C PRO A 97 -11.63 -9.26 2.32
N PRO A 98 -12.15 -8.29 3.09
CA PRO A 98 -13.29 -8.59 3.93
C PRO A 98 -14.33 -9.06 2.95
N ILE A 99 -14.74 -10.30 3.14
CA ILE A 99 -15.75 -11.00 2.34
C ILE A 99 -16.81 -9.96 1.97
N PRO A 100 -16.85 -9.47 0.72
CA PRO A 100 -18.00 -8.73 0.27
C PRO A 100 -19.10 -9.79 0.23
N LEU A 101 -20.30 -9.48 0.72
CA LEU A 101 -21.48 -10.31 0.50
C LEU A 101 -21.74 -10.44 -1.02
N MET A 102 -21.04 -11.38 -1.65
CA MET A 102 -21.34 -12.04 -2.92
C MET A 102 -20.40 -13.25 -3.06
N HIS A 103 -20.49 -14.19 -2.11
CA HIS A 103 -20.36 -15.58 -2.51
C HIS A 103 -21.76 -16.02 -2.94
N VAL A 104 -22.03 -15.95 -4.25
CA VAL A 104 -23.11 -16.74 -4.83
C VAL A 104 -22.82 -18.17 -4.42
N ARG A 105 -23.80 -18.80 -3.76
CA ARG A 105 -23.74 -20.22 -3.42
C ARG A 105 -23.48 -21.01 -4.72
N HIS A 106 -22.33 -21.65 -4.84
CA HIS A 106 -22.36 -22.98 -5.42
C HIS A 106 -22.80 -23.91 -4.28
N VAL A 107 -24.09 -24.24 -4.29
CA VAL A 107 -24.55 -25.47 -3.65
C VAL A 107 -24.03 -26.56 -4.55
N ASP A 108 -23.06 -27.32 -4.07
CA ASP A 108 -22.71 -28.59 -4.68
C ASP A 108 -23.97 -29.48 -4.57
N THR A 109 -24.59 -29.75 -5.71
CA THR A 109 -25.51 -30.88 -5.93
C THR A 109 -24.74 -32.18 -6.04
#